data_AF-J3EN10-F1
#
_entry.id   AF-J3EN10-F1
#
_cell.length_a   1.000
_cell.length_b   1.000
_cell.length_c   1.000
_cell.angle_alpha   90.00
_cell.angle_beta   90.00
_cell.angle_gamma   90.00
#
_symmetry.space_group_name_H-M   'P 1'
#
loop_
_entity.id
_entity.type
_entity.pdbx_description
1 polymer ?
#
loop_
_entity_poly.entity_id
_entity_poly.type
_entity_poly.pdbx_seq_one_letter_code
_entity_poly.pdbx_strand_id
1 'polypeptide(L)'
;MPTINPFLDRYRSIKSGLTDSNPLVIDTEANPQDILESALQRIRASSQLLETLHCLCFKHGDVQDIPHITHALYLLTQDGCDLLQVAQQRMMGWKAPV
;
A
#
# COMPACT_ATOMS: atom_id res chain seq x y z
N MET A 1 -4.89 18.02 18.70
CA MET A 1 -3.48 18.43 18.63
C MET A 1 -3.10 18.61 17.17
N PRO A 2 -2.35 19.64 16.78
CA PRO A 2 -1.96 19.82 15.38
C PRO A 2 -0.98 18.72 15.00
N THR A 3 -1.36 17.91 14.03
CA THR A 3 -0.55 16.83 13.47
C THR A 3 0.51 17.48 12.58
N ILE A 4 1.74 17.60 13.08
CA ILE A 4 2.85 18.23 12.33
C ILE A 4 3.22 17.30 11.17
N ASN A 5 3.18 17.81 9.93
CA ASN A 5 3.61 17.06 8.75
C ASN A 5 5.13 16.85 8.80
N PRO A 6 5.67 15.62 8.90
CA PRO A 6 7.12 15.42 8.91
C PRO A 6 7.75 15.43 7.52
N PHE A 7 6.96 15.53 6.45
CA PHE A 7 7.41 15.48 5.05
C PHE A 7 7.67 16.87 4.47
N LEU A 8 8.72 16.98 3.65
CA LEU A 8 9.03 18.19 2.87
C LEU A 8 8.14 18.33 1.64
N ASP A 9 7.79 17.19 1.02
CA ASP A 9 6.97 17.14 -0.19
C ASP A 9 5.55 16.67 0.12
N ARG A 10 4.56 17.42 -0.38
CA ARG A 10 3.14 17.04 -0.27
C ARG A 10 2.85 15.73 -0.99
N TYR A 11 3.37 15.54 -2.21
CA TYR A 11 3.12 14.34 -3.00
C TYR A 11 4.34 13.44 -3.00
N ARG A 12 4.18 12.24 -2.44
CA ARG A 12 5.22 11.21 -2.41
C ARG A 12 4.85 10.06 -3.33
N SER A 13 5.75 9.65 -4.22
CA SER A 13 5.53 8.48 -5.06
C SER A 13 5.43 7.20 -4.24
N ILE A 14 4.54 6.30 -4.65
CA ILE A 14 4.52 4.91 -4.17
C ILE A 14 5.65 4.12 -4.81
N LYS A 15 6.20 3.14 -4.11
CA LYS A 15 7.35 2.35 -4.60
C LYS A 15 7.00 1.41 -5.75
N SER A 16 5.72 1.09 -5.94
CA SER A 16 5.22 0.25 -7.04
C SER A 16 5.16 1.00 -8.39
N GLY A 17 5.45 2.30 -8.40
CA GLY A 17 5.48 3.11 -9.61
C GLY A 17 6.55 2.65 -10.61
N LEU A 18 6.16 2.54 -11.89
CA LEU A 18 7.00 1.99 -12.97
C LEU A 18 7.54 3.06 -13.93
N THR A 19 7.15 4.32 -13.76
CA THR A 19 7.43 5.40 -14.72
C THR A 19 8.04 6.59 -13.99
N ASP A 20 8.92 7.34 -14.63
CA ASP A 20 9.52 8.54 -14.03
C ASP A 20 8.46 9.57 -13.55
N SER A 21 7.31 9.63 -14.24
CA SER A 21 6.19 10.50 -13.87
C SER A 21 5.40 10.07 -12.63
N ASN A 22 5.51 8.80 -12.20
CA ASN A 22 4.81 8.18 -11.07
C ASN A 22 3.41 8.78 -10.79
N PRO A 23 2.41 8.52 -11.65
CA PRO A 23 1.11 9.18 -11.58
C PRO A 23 0.31 8.83 -10.32
N LEU A 24 0.68 7.74 -9.63
CA LEU A 24 0.11 7.36 -8.34
C LEU A 24 1.02 7.87 -7.22
N VAL A 25 0.46 8.77 -6.40
CA VAL A 25 1.17 9.42 -5.30
C VAL A 25 0.34 9.39 -4.04
N ILE A 26 1.03 9.47 -2.89
CA ILE A 26 0.45 9.68 -1.59
C ILE A 26 0.43 11.18 -1.33
N ASP A 27 -0.76 11.76 -1.12
CA ASP A 27 -0.91 13.11 -0.59
C ASP A 27 -0.62 13.09 0.92
N THR A 28 0.59 13.46 1.31
CA THR A 28 1.06 13.46 2.69
C THR A 28 0.37 14.51 3.57
N GLU A 29 -0.35 15.46 2.97
CA GLU A 29 -1.14 16.46 3.68
C GLU A 29 -2.59 16.03 3.94
N ALA A 30 -3.04 14.92 3.34
CA ALA A 30 -4.36 14.35 3.61
C ALA A 30 -4.55 14.00 5.09
N ASN A 31 -5.82 13.84 5.48
CA ASN A 31 -6.18 13.43 6.83
C ASN A 31 -5.49 12.08 7.17
N PRO A 32 -4.69 12.01 8.25
CA PRO A 32 -3.95 10.79 8.58
C PRO A 32 -4.85 9.56 8.78
N GLN A 33 -6.09 9.74 9.24
CA GLN A 33 -7.06 8.66 9.36
C GLN A 33 -7.44 8.09 7.99
N ASP A 34 -7.67 8.97 6.99
CA ASP A 34 -8.04 8.53 5.64
C ASP A 34 -6.87 7.79 4.96
N ILE A 35 -5.63 8.24 5.20
CA ILE A 35 -4.42 7.54 4.73
C ILE A 35 -4.34 6.14 5.38
N LEU A 36 -4.60 6.03 6.69
CA LEU A 36 -4.60 4.77 7.41
C LEU A 36 -5.68 3.80 6.90
N GLU A 37 -6.92 4.26 6.74
CA GLU A 37 -8.02 3.43 6.22
C GLU A 37 -7.73 2.95 4.79
N SER A 38 -7.17 3.81 3.95
CA SER A 38 -6.73 3.46 2.59
C SER A 38 -5.61 2.42 2.59
N ALA A 39 -4.70 2.48 3.57
CA ALA A 39 -3.67 1.47 3.78
C ALA A 39 -4.26 0.13 4.21
N LEU A 40 -5.15 0.15 5.22
CA LEU A 40 -5.83 -1.03 5.76
C LEU A 40 -6.66 -1.73 4.68
N GLN A 41 -7.35 -0.98 3.83
CA GLN A 41 -8.12 -1.53 2.71
C GLN A 41 -7.23 -2.39 1.80
N ARG A 42 -6.06 -1.89 1.40
CA ARG A 42 -5.13 -2.62 0.52
C ARG A 42 -4.54 -3.86 1.19
N ILE A 43 -4.13 -3.75 2.46
CA ILE A 43 -3.61 -4.89 3.21
C ILE A 43 -4.68 -5.98 3.38
N ARG A 44 -5.93 -5.60 3.66
CA ARG A 44 -7.06 -6.54 3.73
C ARG A 44 -7.33 -7.19 2.38
N ALA A 45 -7.36 -6.43 1.29
CA ALA A 45 -7.55 -6.96 -0.06
C ALA A 45 -6.43 -7.95 -0.43
N SER A 46 -5.18 -7.62 -0.10
CA SER A 46 -4.04 -8.53 -0.26
C SER A 46 -4.25 -9.83 0.55
N SER A 47 -4.62 -9.73 1.82
CA SER A 47 -4.90 -10.91 2.65
C SER A 47 -6.00 -11.81 2.07
N GLN A 48 -7.08 -11.21 1.55
CA GLN A 48 -8.19 -11.95 0.93
C GLN A 48 -7.78 -12.63 -0.38
N LEU A 49 -6.94 -11.98 -1.20
CA LEU A 49 -6.39 -12.59 -2.40
C LEU A 49 -5.42 -13.72 -2.07
N LEU A 50 -4.65 -13.60 -0.98
CA LEU A 50 -3.73 -14.66 -0.54
C LEU A 50 -4.49 -15.88 -0.05
N GLU A 51 -5.58 -15.67 0.70
CA GLU A 51 -6.50 -16.74 1.09
C GLU A 51 -7.12 -17.42 -0.14
N THR A 52 -7.52 -16.63 -1.14
CA THR A 52 -8.04 -17.15 -2.42
C THR A 52 -7.00 -18.02 -3.13
N LEU A 53 -5.75 -17.54 -3.22
CA LEU A 53 -4.65 -18.28 -3.83
C LEU A 53 -4.33 -19.57 -3.07
N HIS A 54 -4.37 -19.52 -1.72
CA HIS A 54 -4.13 -20.68 -0.87
C HIS A 54 -5.20 -21.77 -1.05
N CYS A 55 -6.47 -21.35 -1.18
CA CYS A 55 -7.60 -22.25 -1.39
C CYS A 55 -7.73 -22.74 -2.85
N LEU A 56 -6.93 -22.20 -3.77
CA LEU A 56 -7.04 -22.52 -5.19
C LEU A 56 -6.70 -23.99 -5.45
N CYS A 57 -7.64 -24.72 -6.03
CA CYS A 57 -7.40 -26.11 -6.40
C CYS A 57 -6.54 -26.15 -7.68
N PHE A 58 -5.25 -26.45 -7.55
CA PHE A 58 -4.31 -26.57 -8.69
C PHE A 58 -4.71 -27.60 -9.76
N LYS A 59 -5.69 -28.47 -9.48
CA LYS A 59 -6.22 -29.44 -10.46
C LYS A 59 -7.22 -28.83 -11.45
N HIS A 60 -7.84 -27.70 -11.09
CA HIS A 60 -8.89 -27.05 -11.90
C HIS A 60 -8.59 -25.56 -12.18
N GLY A 61 -7.67 -24.94 -11.44
CA GLY A 61 -7.23 -23.57 -11.70
C GLY A 61 -6.22 -23.50 -12.84
N ASP A 62 -6.19 -22.37 -13.55
CA ASP A 62 -5.17 -22.13 -14.55
C ASP A 62 -3.86 -21.79 -13.84
N VAL A 63 -2.76 -22.44 -14.26
CA VAL A 63 -1.43 -22.14 -13.73
C VAL A 63 -1.03 -20.68 -14.01
N GLN A 64 -1.59 -20.07 -15.06
CA GLN A 64 -1.40 -18.65 -15.38
C GLN A 64 -2.05 -17.71 -14.37
N ASP A 65 -3.06 -18.16 -13.60
CA ASP A 65 -3.69 -17.32 -12.57
C ASP A 65 -2.73 -17.01 -11.42
N ILE A 66 -1.80 -17.93 -11.12
CA ILE A 66 -0.85 -17.81 -10.01
C ILE A 66 0.01 -16.54 -10.14
N PRO A 67 0.76 -16.29 -11.23
CA PRO A 67 1.56 -15.07 -11.36
C PRO A 67 0.70 -13.80 -11.39
N HIS A 68 -0.52 -13.83 -11.94
CA HIS A 68 -1.41 -12.67 -11.96
C HIS A 68 -1.88 -12.29 -10.56
N ILE A 69 -2.35 -13.26 -9.77
CA ILE A 69 -2.78 -13.05 -8.39
C ILE A 69 -1.57 -12.64 -7.53
N THR A 70 -0.42 -13.32 -7.70
CA THR A 70 0.82 -12.99 -6.98
C THR A 70 1.30 -11.57 -7.28
N HIS A 71 1.18 -11.11 -8.53
CA HIS A 71 1.54 -9.75 -8.89
C HIS A 71 0.60 -8.71 -8.23
N ALA A 72 -0.72 -8.95 -8.24
CA ALA A 72 -1.69 -8.10 -7.56
C ALA A 72 -1.44 -8.04 -6.03
N LEU A 73 -1.13 -9.18 -5.42
CA LEU A 73 -0.74 -9.28 -4.02
C LEU A 73 0.48 -8.41 -3.70
N TYR A 74 1.52 -8.49 -4.54
CA TYR A 74 2.73 -7.71 -4.37
C TYR A 74 2.44 -6.20 -4.40
N LEU A 75 1.69 -5.73 -5.41
CA LEU A 75 1.35 -4.31 -5.55
C LEU A 75 0.53 -3.80 -4.36
N LEU A 76 -0.56 -4.51 -3.98
CA LEU A 76 -1.42 -4.10 -2.87
C LEU A 76 -0.67 -4.06 -1.54
N THR A 77 0.22 -5.03 -1.31
CA THR A 77 1.02 -5.08 -0.09
C THR A 77 2.03 -3.93 -0.04
N GLN A 78 2.72 -3.67 -1.14
CA GLN A 78 3.70 -2.58 -1.22
C GLN A 78 3.04 -1.21 -1.04
N ASP A 79 1.94 -0.95 -1.75
CA ASP A 79 1.17 0.29 -1.63
C ASP A 79 0.59 0.47 -0.21
N GLY A 80 0.05 -0.61 0.36
CA GLY A 80 -0.47 -0.61 1.72
C GLY A 80 0.62 -0.28 2.76
N CYS A 81 1.81 -0.86 2.61
CA CYS A 81 2.95 -0.57 3.48
C CYS A 81 3.44 0.88 3.35
N ASP A 82 3.50 1.42 2.13
CA ASP A 82 3.91 2.82 1.91
C ASP A 82 2.90 3.80 2.54
N LEU A 83 1.60 3.53 2.41
CA LEU A 83 0.54 4.31 3.07
C LEU A 83 0.60 4.19 4.60
N LEU A 84 0.81 2.98 5.13
CA LEU A 84 0.95 2.75 6.57
C LEU A 84 2.13 3.55 7.14
N GLN A 85 3.26 3.57 6.43
CA GLN A 85 4.43 4.35 6.83
C GLN A 85 4.08 5.84 6.92
N VAL A 86 3.44 6.40 5.89
CA VAL A 86 3.03 7.82 5.89
C VAL A 86 2.03 8.13 7.01
N ALA A 87 1.03 7.27 7.20
CA ALA A 87 0.03 7.42 8.27
C ALA A 87 0.69 7.41 9.65
N GLN A 88 1.59 6.44 9.92
CA GLN A 88 2.33 6.35 11.18
C GLN A 88 3.17 7.60 11.45
N GLN A 89 3.90 8.08 10.44
CA GLN A 89 4.73 9.26 10.56
C GLN A 89 3.90 10.51 10.88
N ARG A 90 2.73 10.65 10.23
CA ARG A 90 1.78 11.75 10.50
C ARG A 90 1.19 11.63 11.90
N MET A 91 0.60 10.49 12.26
CA MET A 91 -0.12 10.30 13.51
C MET A 91 0.77 10.40 14.75
N MET A 92 2.01 9.91 14.67
CA MET A 92 2.92 9.86 15.82
C MET A 92 3.95 10.99 15.83
N GLY A 93 4.00 11.84 14.80
CA GLY A 93 5.11 12.78 14.57
C GLY A 93 6.47 12.07 14.44
N TRP A 94 6.46 10.76 14.20
CA TRP A 94 7.63 9.90 14.17
C TRP A 94 8.29 9.98 12.79
N LYS A 95 9.62 10.06 12.73
CA LYS A 95 10.39 9.89 11.49
C LYS A 95 10.98 8.48 11.48
N ALA A 96 10.57 7.65 10.52
CA ALA A 96 11.22 6.37 10.29
C ALA A 96 12.71 6.59 9.97
N PRO A 97 13.62 5.72 10.45
CA PRO A 97 15.03 5.80 10.09
C PRO A 97 15.20 5.63 8.57
N VAL A 98 16.11 6.42 8.01
CA VAL A 98 16.48 6.46 6.59
C VAL A 98 17.27 5.22 6.18
#